data_AF-A0A3D8YJ98-F1
#
_entry.id   AF-A0A3D8YJ98-F1
#
_cell.length_a   1.000
_cell.length_b   1.000
_cell.length_c   1.000
_cell.angle_alpha   90.00
_cell.angle_beta   90.00
_cell.angle_gamma   90.00
#
_symmetry.space_group_name_H-M   'P 1'
#
loop_
_entity.id
_entity.type
_entity.pdbx_description
1 polymer ?
#
loop_
_entity_poly.entity_id
_entity_poly.type
_entity_poly.pdbx_seq_one_letter_code
_entity_poly.pdbx_strand_id
1 'polypeptide(L)'
;NKPCFESEVLEHAAHLFEKKGCDVWWEYSVKDLLPPNYQDNAKHYEKVMHILDVWFDSGSTFKAVLEDYHGEKGQSPTDVILEGSDQHRG
;
A
#
# COMPACT_ATOMS: atom_id res chain seq x y z
N ASN A 1 7.52 -3.70 20.57
CA ASN A 1 7.72 -3.03 19.27
C ASN A 1 6.60 -2.02 19.06
N LYS A 2 6.96 -0.79 18.67
CA LYS A 2 5.99 0.29 18.36
C LYS A 2 5.89 0.42 16.84
N PRO A 3 4.69 0.61 16.26
CA PRO A 3 4.58 0.86 14.83
C PRO A 3 5.33 2.13 14.42
N CYS A 4 5.96 2.09 13.25
CA CYS A 4 6.53 3.27 12.60
C CYS A 4 5.45 3.89 11.70
N PHE A 5 5.05 5.13 11.99
CA PHE A 5 4.09 5.88 11.18
C PHE A 5 4.72 7.17 10.62
N GLU A 6 6.04 7.24 10.54
CA GLU A 6 6.75 8.39 9.97
C GLU A 6 6.43 8.50 8.48
N SER A 7 5.88 9.65 8.06
CA SER A 7 5.42 9.86 6.68
C SER A 7 6.53 9.60 5.66
N GLU A 8 7.77 10.04 5.92
CA GLU A 8 8.90 9.82 5.01
C GLU A 8 9.18 8.33 4.77
N VAL A 9 9.03 7.50 5.80
CA VAL A 9 9.22 6.04 5.68
C VAL A 9 8.06 5.41 4.90
N LEU A 10 6.83 5.80 5.21
CA LEU A 10 5.63 5.28 4.54
C LEU A 10 5.61 5.68 3.06
N GLU A 11 5.90 6.93 2.73
CA GLU A 11 5.97 7.45 1.36
C GLU A 11 7.10 6.80 0.57
N HIS A 12 8.26 6.59 1.18
CA HIS A 12 9.37 5.90 0.51
C HIS A 12 9.00 4.45 0.15
N ALA A 13 8.38 3.71 1.08
CA ALA A 13 7.90 2.36 0.84
C ALA A 13 6.82 2.32 -0.26
N ALA A 14 5.85 3.25 -0.23
CA ALA A 14 4.83 3.39 -1.26
C ALA A 14 5.45 3.63 -2.64
N HIS A 15 6.47 4.48 -2.73
CA HIS A 15 7.18 4.78 -3.99
C HIS A 15 7.95 3.57 -4.53
N LEU A 16 8.49 2.74 -3.65
CA LEU A 16 9.11 1.47 -4.04
C LEU A 16 8.06 0.50 -4.60
N PHE A 17 6.90 0.40 -3.96
CA PHE A 17 5.81 -0.47 -4.41
C PHE A 17 5.25 -0.02 -5.75
N GLU A 18 5.07 1.28 -5.96
CA GLU A 18 4.61 1.85 -7.23
C GLU A 18 5.57 1.53 -8.39
N LYS A 19 6.89 1.58 -8.13
CA LYS A 19 7.90 1.38 -9.19
C LYS A 19 8.28 -0.07 -9.45
N LYS A 20 8.22 -0.93 -8.44
CA LYS A 20 8.81 -2.27 -8.47
C LYS A 20 7.82 -3.38 -8.10
N GLY A 21 6.60 -3.04 -7.71
CA GLY A 21 5.63 -3.98 -7.15
C GLY A 21 5.87 -4.23 -5.66
N CYS A 22 4.90 -4.87 -5.01
CA CYS A 22 4.94 -5.16 -3.58
C CYS A 22 5.93 -6.27 -3.18
N ASP A 23 6.42 -7.06 -4.14
CA ASP A 23 7.39 -8.15 -3.92
C ASP A 23 8.70 -7.66 -3.29
N VAL A 24 9.05 -6.39 -3.50
CA VAL A 24 10.21 -5.76 -2.84
C VAL A 24 10.15 -5.86 -1.32
N TRP A 25 8.95 -5.94 -0.72
CA TRP A 25 8.82 -6.14 0.73
C TRP A 25 9.46 -7.45 1.20
N TRP A 26 9.46 -8.49 0.37
CA TRP A 26 10.08 -9.77 0.66
C TRP A 26 11.54 -9.81 0.23
N GLU A 27 11.84 -9.29 -0.94
CA GLU A 27 13.18 -9.34 -1.55
C GLU A 27 14.20 -8.44 -0.86
N TYR A 28 13.77 -7.26 -0.37
CA TYR A 28 14.69 -6.23 0.09
C TYR A 28 15.01 -6.37 1.58
N SER A 29 16.21 -5.93 1.95
CA SER A 29 16.56 -5.79 3.36
C SER A 29 15.79 -4.63 4.00
N VAL A 30 15.71 -4.61 5.34
CA VAL A 30 15.13 -3.47 6.08
C VAL A 30 15.80 -2.15 5.67
N LYS A 31 17.12 -2.17 5.46
CA LYS A 31 17.89 -0.99 5.06
C LYS A 31 17.46 -0.46 3.69
N ASP A 32 17.21 -1.37 2.74
CA ASP A 32 16.85 -1.00 1.37
C ASP A 32 15.40 -0.49 1.24
N LEU A 33 14.55 -0.81 2.22
CA LEU A 33 13.16 -0.32 2.32
C LEU A 33 13.05 1.01 3.05
N LEU A 34 14.14 1.50 3.67
CA LEU A 34 14.15 2.75 4.41
C LEU A 34 14.70 3.89 3.55
N PRO A 35 14.15 5.12 3.72
CA PRO A 35 14.69 6.30 3.08
C PRO A 35 16.15 6.53 3.53
N PRO A 36 16.99 7.19 2.71
CA PRO A 36 18.43 7.32 2.96
C PRO A 36 18.81 7.79 4.38
N ASN A 37 18.06 8.75 4.93
CA ASN A 37 18.30 9.32 6.26
C ASN A 37 18.05 8.32 7.42
N TYR A 38 17.37 7.21 7.15
CA TYR A 38 16.99 6.20 8.15
C TYR A 38 17.85 4.93 8.05
N GLN A 39 18.64 4.79 6.98
CA GLN A 39 19.39 3.58 6.71
C GLN A 39 20.42 3.23 7.79
N ASP A 40 21.06 4.22 8.42
CA ASP A 40 22.01 4.01 9.51
C ASP A 40 21.33 3.46 10.78
N ASN A 41 20.03 3.71 10.91
CA ASN A 41 19.20 3.24 12.01
C ASN A 41 18.46 1.93 11.68
N ALA A 42 18.69 1.29 10.53
CA ALA A 42 17.96 0.11 10.07
C ALA A 42 17.91 -1.04 11.10
N LYS A 43 18.94 -1.18 11.94
CA LYS A 43 19.01 -2.16 13.04
C LYS A 43 17.90 -2.00 14.11
N HIS A 44 17.23 -0.85 14.14
CA HIS A 44 16.14 -0.53 15.06
C HIS A 44 14.76 -0.78 14.44
N TYR A 45 14.71 -1.22 13.18
CA TYR A 45 13.49 -1.50 12.45
C TYR A 45 13.39 -2.99 12.13
N GLU A 46 12.16 -3.48 12.07
CA GLU A 46 11.82 -4.81 11.61
C GLU A 46 10.65 -4.72 10.63
N LYS A 47 10.59 -5.64 9.67
CA LYS A 47 9.44 -5.74 8.77
C LYS A 47 8.31 -6.44 9.50
N VAL A 48 7.10 -5.88 9.40
CA VAL A 48 5.89 -6.63 9.70
C VAL A 48 5.64 -7.58 8.52
N MET A 49 5.46 -8.86 8.83
CA MET A 49 5.25 -9.92 7.82
C MET A 49 3.78 -10.28 7.65
N HIS A 50 2.89 -9.63 8.40
CA HIS A 50 1.46 -9.71 8.17
C HIS A 50 1.10 -8.94 6.90
N ILE A 51 0.20 -9.52 6.11
CA ILE A 51 -0.37 -8.89 4.93
C ILE A 51 -1.73 -8.28 5.27
N LEU A 52 -2.22 -7.43 4.38
CA LEU A 52 -3.58 -6.92 4.45
C LEU A 52 -4.58 -8.03 4.11
N ASP A 53 -5.78 -7.88 4.65
CA ASP A 53 -6.89 -8.76 4.32
C ASP A 53 -7.43 -8.44 2.92
N VAL A 54 -7.93 -9.44 2.21
CA VAL A 54 -8.40 -9.31 0.82
C VAL A 54 -9.55 -8.31 0.66
N TRP A 55 -10.35 -8.08 1.70
CA TRP A 55 -11.40 -7.06 1.68
C TRP A 55 -10.84 -5.64 1.68
N PHE A 56 -9.65 -5.44 2.25
CA PHE A 56 -8.96 -4.16 2.14
C PHE A 56 -8.55 -3.90 0.69
N ASP A 57 -7.99 -4.91 0.02
CA ASP A 57 -7.56 -4.79 -1.37
C ASP A 57 -8.75 -4.47 -2.28
N SER A 58 -9.86 -5.21 -2.18
CA SER A 58 -11.07 -4.95 -2.97
C SER A 58 -11.72 -3.61 -2.62
N GLY A 59 -11.78 -3.25 -1.34
CA GLY A 59 -12.34 -1.98 -0.85
C GLY A 59 -11.53 -0.75 -1.29
N SER A 60 -10.24 -0.92 -1.58
CA SER A 60 -9.37 0.16 -2.05
C SER A 60 -9.52 0.50 -3.55
N THR A 61 -10.25 -0.32 -4.31
CA THR A 61 -10.40 -0.18 -5.78
C THR A 61 -11.04 1.16 -6.19
N PHE A 62 -11.95 1.71 -5.39
CA PHE A 62 -12.52 3.04 -5.65
C PHE A 62 -11.42 4.10 -5.83
N LYS A 63 -10.42 4.09 -4.94
CA LYS A 63 -9.28 5.01 -5.00
C LYS A 63 -8.31 4.62 -6.11
N ALA A 64 -7.97 3.33 -6.18
CA ALA A 64 -6.93 2.83 -7.09
C ALA A 64 -7.34 2.80 -8.58
N VAL A 65 -8.65 2.78 -8.89
CA VAL A 65 -9.16 2.67 -10.27
C VAL A 65 -9.91 3.92 -10.70
N LEU A 66 -10.78 4.49 -9.86
CA LEU A 66 -11.61 5.61 -10.30
C LEU A 66 -10.87 6.95 -10.25
N GLU A 67 -9.96 7.14 -9.31
CA GLU A 67 -9.26 8.43 -9.18
C GLU A 67 -8.00 8.54 -10.04
N ASP A 68 -7.24 7.46 -10.18
CA ASP A 68 -6.05 7.38 -11.03
C ASP A 68 -5.66 5.93 -11.33
N TYR A 69 -6.01 5.46 -12.53
CA TYR A 69 -5.61 4.17 -13.06
C TYR A 69 -4.64 4.38 -14.22
N HIS A 70 -3.34 4.36 -13.93
CA HIS A 70 -2.28 4.54 -14.94
C HIS A 70 -2.43 5.84 -15.77
N GLY A 71 -2.88 6.94 -15.15
CA GLY A 71 -3.11 8.21 -15.83
C GLY A 71 -4.46 8.31 -16.54
N GLU A 72 -5.26 7.24 -16.54
CA GLU A 72 -6.68 7.27 -16.90
C GLU A 72 -7.51 7.47 -15.63
N LYS A 73 -8.51 8.34 -15.70
CA LYS A 73 -9.40 8.59 -14.56
C LYS A 73 -10.78 8.05 -14.88
N GLY A 74 -11.31 7.23 -13.99
CA GLY A 74 -12.72 6.90 -13.96
C GLY A 74 -13.57 8.08 -13.46
N GLN A 75 -14.85 7.82 -13.28
CA GLN A 75 -15.75 8.79 -12.65
C GLN A 75 -15.75 8.56 -11.14
N SER A 76 -15.24 9.55 -10.40
CA SER A 76 -15.27 9.58 -8.93
C SER A 76 -16.01 10.84 -8.44
N PRO A 77 -17.09 10.71 -7.65
CA PRO A 77 -17.71 9.45 -7.22
C PRO A 77 -18.44 8.72 -8.36
N THR A 78 -18.53 7.40 -8.26
CA THR A 78 -19.38 6.58 -9.14
C THR A 78 -20.84 6.72 -8.74
N ASP A 79 -21.74 6.67 -9.73
CA ASP A 79 -23.18 6.74 -9.49
C ASP A 79 -23.76 5.41 -8.98
N VAL A 80 -23.18 4.28 -9.42
CA VAL A 80 -23.68 2.93 -9.12
C VAL A 80 -22.52 1.93 -8.99
N ILE A 81 -22.64 1.02 -8.03
CA ILE A 81 -21.86 -0.22 -7.90
C ILE A 81 -22.85 -1.39 -7.96
N LEU A 82 -22.59 -2.40 -8.79
CA LEU A 82 -23.45 -3.57 -8.96
C LEU A 82 -22.68 -4.82 -8.56
N GLU A 83 -23.07 -5.40 -7.43
CA GLU A 83 -22.44 -6.60 -6.85
C GLU A 83 -23.52 -7.59 -6.37
N GLY A 84 -23.10 -8.81 -6.03
CA GLY A 84 -23.97 -9.80 -5.39
C GLY A 84 -24.50 -9.34 -4.03
N SER A 85 -25.60 -9.94 -3.57
CA SER A 85 -26.21 -9.56 -2.28
C SER A 85 -25.26 -9.73 -1.10
N ASP A 86 -24.37 -10.73 -1.16
CA ASP A 86 -23.36 -11.04 -0.15
C ASP A 86 -22.39 -9.88 0.14
N GLN A 87 -22.20 -8.98 -0.82
CA GLN A 87 -21.31 -7.84 -0.68
C GLN A 87 -21.79 -6.78 0.33
N HIS A 88 -22.99 -6.96 0.90
CA HIS A 88 -23.43 -6.18 2.05
C HIS A 88 -22.57 -6.40 3.31
N ARG A 89 -21.73 -7.45 3.34
CA ARG A 89 -20.78 -7.77 4.42
C ARG A 89 -19.33 -7.88 3.95
N GLY A 90 -19.07 -7.60 2.68
CA GLY A 90 -17.73 -7.54 2.12
C GLY A 90 -17.21 -6.11 2.08
#